data_AF-A0A934UKP1-F1
#
_entry.id   AF-A0A934UKP1-F1
#
_cell.length_a   1.000
_cell.length_b   1.000
_cell.length_c   1.000
_cell.angle_alpha   90.00
_cell.angle_beta   90.00
_cell.angle_gamma   90.00
#
_symmetry.space_group_name_H-M   'P 1'
#
loop_
_entity.id
_entity.type
_entity.pdbx_description
1 polymer ?
#
loop_
_entity_poly.entity_id
_entity_poly.type
_entity_poly.pdbx_seq_one_letter_code
_entity_poly.pdbx_strand_id
1 'polypeptide(L)'
;MKKVLFICLIFQFQISFGQNVSIEISDHYRELDGKAYATYQFACSSYSALRPTLVILTNKDLSFELFDKLSVLYKAKQEYTDVWILGITNFNQKNISEIDKKIIDKFLQQIIKYRADNNLPSMELEPPDTLETLQRDKIIIEKKEEICKYLMCKNKI
;
A
#
# COMPACT_ATOMS: atom_id res chain seq x y z
N MET A 1 -7.07 -50.11 8.04
CA MET A 1 -6.69 -49.03 7.08
C MET A 1 -7.61 -47.80 7.12
N LYS A 2 -8.94 -47.95 7.26
CA LYS A 2 -9.88 -46.79 7.32
C LYS A 2 -9.61 -45.79 8.48
N LYS A 3 -9.12 -46.26 9.63
CA LYS A 3 -8.83 -45.39 10.80
C LYS A 3 -7.57 -44.52 10.64
N VAL A 4 -6.61 -44.92 9.80
CA VAL A 4 -5.38 -44.15 9.54
C VAL A 4 -5.65 -43.02 8.53
N LEU A 5 -6.53 -43.27 7.56
CA LEU A 5 -6.95 -42.26 6.58
C LEU A 5 -7.63 -41.04 7.23
N PHE A 6 -8.38 -41.28 8.31
CA PHE A 6 -9.10 -40.23 9.03
C PHE A 6 -8.14 -39.30 9.80
N ILE A 7 -7.04 -39.84 10.34
CA ILE A 7 -6.02 -39.07 11.06
C ILE A 7 -5.25 -38.16 10.09
N CYS A 8 -4.90 -38.65 8.89
CA CYS A 8 -4.27 -37.82 7.86
C CYS A 8 -5.17 -36.66 7.39
N LEU A 9 -6.49 -36.88 7.34
CA LEU A 9 -7.46 -35.85 6.99
C LEU A 9 -7.51 -34.73 8.04
N ILE A 10 -7.45 -35.06 9.33
CA ILE A 10 -7.49 -34.07 10.42
C ILE A 10 -6.23 -33.18 10.45
N PHE A 11 -5.07 -33.72 10.07
CA PHE A 11 -3.83 -32.94 9.96
C PHE A 11 -3.79 -31.99 8.75
N GLN A 12 -4.60 -32.22 7.71
CA GLN A 12 -4.70 -31.28 6.59
C GLN A 12 -5.58 -30.06 6.89
N PHE A 13 -6.41 -30.09 7.94
CA PHE A 13 -7.30 -28.99 8.32
C PHE A 13 -6.68 -27.97 9.29
N GLN A 14 -5.47 -28.19 9.80
CA GLN A 14 -4.93 -27.44 10.94
C GLN A 14 -3.81 -26.43 10.60
N ILE A 15 -3.61 -26.05 9.34
CA ILE A 15 -2.66 -24.97 8.98
C ILE A 15 -3.33 -23.88 8.15
N SER A 16 -4.57 -23.52 8.51
CA SER A 16 -5.19 -22.28 8.06
C SER A 16 -5.25 -21.30 9.23
N PHE A 17 -4.10 -20.98 9.81
CA PHE A 17 -3.99 -19.84 10.71
C PHE A 17 -4.06 -18.58 9.84
N GLY A 18 -5.26 -18.03 9.67
CA GLY A 18 -5.42 -16.67 9.18
C GLY A 18 -4.81 -15.71 10.21
N GLN A 19 -3.57 -15.29 9.99
CA GLN A 19 -2.97 -14.24 10.82
C GLN A 19 -3.55 -12.90 10.36
N ASN A 20 -4.17 -12.17 11.28
CA ASN A 20 -4.53 -10.78 11.02
C ASN A 20 -3.23 -9.98 10.91
N VAL A 21 -3.00 -9.35 9.76
CA VAL A 21 -1.88 -8.47 9.51
C VAL A 21 -2.36 -7.04 9.72
N SER A 22 -1.75 -6.35 10.68
CA SER A 22 -1.88 -4.91 10.86
C SER A 22 -0.48 -4.31 10.78
N ILE A 23 -0.24 -3.53 9.74
CA ILE A 23 1.05 -2.88 9.46
C ILE A 23 0.77 -1.39 9.33
N GLU A 24 1.56 -0.61 10.06
CA GLU A 24 1.63 0.83 9.95
C GLU A 24 3.09 1.24 10.04
N ILE A 25 3.64 1.75 8.93
CA ILE A 25 5.05 2.16 8.85
C ILE A 25 5.07 3.57 8.29
N SER A 26 5.71 4.48 9.01
CA SER A 26 5.82 5.89 8.63
C SER A 26 7.27 6.35 8.68
N ASP A 27 7.78 6.87 7.57
CA ASP A 27 9.02 7.62 7.54
C ASP A 27 8.72 9.08 7.26
N HIS A 28 8.71 9.89 8.31
CA HIS A 28 8.37 11.31 8.20
C HIS A 28 9.43 12.12 7.46
N TYR A 29 10.66 11.63 7.37
CA TYR A 29 11.74 12.33 6.69
C TYR A 29 12.71 11.36 6.03
N ARG A 30 12.78 11.45 4.70
CA ARG A 30 13.85 10.90 3.88
C ARG A 30 14.33 12.00 2.92
N GLU A 31 15.54 11.86 2.42
CA GLU A 31 16.12 12.81 1.46
C GLU A 31 16.75 12.05 0.29
N LEU A 32 16.62 12.61 -0.91
CA LEU A 32 17.32 12.17 -2.11
C LEU A 32 17.67 13.40 -2.96
N ASP A 33 18.93 13.53 -3.33
CA ASP A 33 19.45 14.64 -4.15
C ASP A 33 18.99 16.04 -3.63
N GLY A 34 19.03 16.26 -2.31
CA GLY A 34 18.64 17.53 -1.69
C GLY A 34 17.13 17.76 -1.56
N LYS A 35 16.29 16.81 -2.01
CA LYS A 35 14.83 16.91 -1.95
C LYS A 35 14.27 15.96 -0.89
N ALA A 36 13.58 16.55 0.09
CA ALA A 36 12.96 15.79 1.17
C ALA A 36 11.64 15.17 0.74
N TYR A 37 11.37 13.96 1.24
CA TYR A 37 10.11 13.25 1.06
C TYR A 37 9.72 12.52 2.35
N ALA A 38 8.52 11.96 2.37
CA ALA A 38 7.96 11.14 3.43
C ALA A 38 7.22 9.96 2.82
N THR A 39 7.23 8.82 3.51
CA THR A 39 6.54 7.61 3.06
C THR A 39 5.67 7.06 4.18
N TYR A 40 4.53 6.49 3.80
CA TYR A 40 3.65 5.80 4.73
C TYR A 40 3.08 4.54 4.07
N GLN A 41 3.02 3.48 4.86
CA GLN A 41 2.42 2.21 4.50
C GLN A 41 1.38 1.88 5.56
N PHE A 42 0.20 1.51 5.10
CA PHE A 42 -0.85 0.98 5.94
C PHE A 42 -1.45 -0.27 5.32
N ALA A 43 -1.55 -1.33 6.11
CA ALA A 43 -2.28 -2.53 5.74
C ALA A 43 -3.03 -3.10 6.94
N CYS A 44 -4.30 -3.42 6.76
CA CYS A 44 -5.11 -4.08 7.79
C CYS A 44 -5.98 -5.16 7.12
N SER A 45 -5.60 -6.41 7.32
CA SER A 45 -6.07 -7.54 6.50
C SER A 45 -6.10 -8.82 7.33
N SER A 46 -7.24 -9.51 7.40
CA SER A 46 -7.27 -10.94 7.73
C SER A 46 -6.61 -11.67 6.56
N TYR A 47 -5.56 -12.47 6.79
CA TYR A 47 -4.69 -13.01 5.73
C TYR A 47 -5.42 -13.32 4.40
N SER A 48 -5.20 -12.50 3.38
CA SER A 48 -5.70 -12.69 2.02
C SER A 48 -4.54 -12.63 1.06
N ALA A 49 -4.50 -13.58 0.13
CA ALA A 49 -3.47 -13.62 -0.89
C ALA A 49 -3.63 -12.42 -1.84
N LEU A 50 -4.85 -12.01 -2.19
CA LEU A 50 -5.09 -11.04 -3.28
C LEU A 50 -4.67 -9.59 -2.99
N ARG A 51 -4.19 -9.28 -1.77
CA ARG A 51 -4.04 -7.92 -1.20
C ARG A 51 -3.72 -6.82 -2.24
N PRO A 52 -4.74 -6.07 -2.74
CA PRO A 52 -4.53 -5.06 -3.77
C PRO A 52 -3.63 -3.92 -3.27
N THR A 53 -2.87 -3.30 -4.18
CA THR A 53 -1.98 -2.17 -3.85
C THR A 53 -2.63 -0.85 -4.28
N LEU A 54 -2.79 0.09 -3.36
CA LEU A 54 -3.19 1.48 -3.64
C LEU A 54 -2.00 2.41 -3.42
N VAL A 55 -1.49 3.03 -4.48
CA VAL A 55 -0.35 3.95 -4.42
C VAL A 55 -0.81 5.39 -4.61
N ILE A 56 -0.52 6.25 -3.64
CA ILE A 56 -0.90 7.66 -3.65
C ILE A 56 0.36 8.52 -3.58
N LEU A 57 0.47 9.47 -4.51
CA LEU A 57 1.49 10.50 -4.51
C LEU A 57 0.85 11.84 -4.17
N THR A 58 1.53 12.62 -3.33
CA THR A 58 1.06 13.95 -2.95
C THR A 58 2.20 14.84 -2.48
N ASN A 59 1.89 16.07 -2.10
CA ASN A 59 2.83 16.95 -1.43
C ASN A 59 3.10 16.44 -0.01
N LYS A 60 4.33 16.59 0.48
CA LYS A 60 4.74 16.17 1.82
C LYS A 60 3.82 16.69 2.93
N ASP A 61 3.40 17.95 2.88
CA ASP A 61 2.54 18.51 3.92
C ASP A 61 1.17 17.82 3.98
N LEU A 62 0.56 17.59 2.81
CA LEU A 62 -0.71 16.87 2.73
C LEU A 62 -0.55 15.41 3.15
N SER A 63 0.60 14.78 2.89
CA SER A 63 0.84 13.40 3.32
C SER A 63 0.77 13.25 4.83
N PHE A 64 1.32 14.19 5.61
CA PHE A 64 1.22 14.16 7.07
C PHE A 64 -0.22 14.28 7.58
N GLU A 65 -1.02 15.15 6.98
CA GLU A 65 -2.45 15.24 7.34
C GLU A 65 -3.23 13.94 7.08
N LEU A 66 -2.79 13.15 6.11
CA LEU A 66 -3.39 11.88 5.74
C LEU A 66 -2.94 10.74 6.66
N PHE A 67 -1.67 10.71 7.09
CA PHE A 67 -1.14 9.63 7.94
C PHE A 67 -1.95 9.51 9.24
N ASP A 68 -2.20 10.64 9.91
CA ASP A 68 -2.96 10.69 11.17
C ASP A 68 -4.42 10.21 11.05
N LYS A 69 -4.96 10.22 9.82
CA LYS A 69 -6.39 9.96 9.57
C LYS A 69 -6.62 8.65 8.85
N LEU A 70 -5.57 8.02 8.29
CA LEU A 70 -5.76 6.90 7.38
C LEU A 70 -6.40 5.68 8.05
N SER A 71 -5.96 5.36 9.26
CA SER A 71 -6.52 4.28 10.07
C SER A 71 -8.03 4.45 10.34
N VAL A 72 -8.52 5.69 10.39
CA VAL A 72 -9.95 6.02 10.54
C VAL A 72 -10.72 5.93 9.22
N LEU A 73 -10.07 6.26 8.10
CA LEU A 73 -10.65 6.25 6.75
C LEU A 73 -10.81 4.84 6.16
N TYR A 74 -10.14 3.83 6.73
CA TYR A 74 -9.94 2.50 6.13
C TYR A 74 -11.09 1.47 6.31
N LYS A 75 -12.32 1.82 6.76
CA LYS A 75 -13.27 0.77 7.22
C LYS A 75 -13.97 -0.09 6.14
N ALA A 76 -13.94 -1.41 6.39
CA ALA A 76 -14.78 -2.55 5.91
C ALA A 76 -14.91 -2.84 4.41
N LYS A 77 -14.96 -1.84 3.51
CA LYS A 77 -14.99 -2.08 2.05
C LYS A 77 -13.60 -2.21 1.41
N GLN A 78 -12.55 -1.99 2.21
CA GLN A 78 -11.13 -2.01 1.81
C GLN A 78 -10.34 -3.05 2.61
N GLU A 79 -11.06 -3.95 3.28
CA GLU A 79 -10.45 -5.14 3.85
C GLU A 79 -9.55 -5.74 2.75
N TYR A 80 -8.30 -6.05 3.11
CA TYR A 80 -7.29 -6.58 2.21
C TYR A 80 -6.52 -5.59 1.30
N THR A 81 -6.72 -4.28 1.32
CA THR A 81 -5.93 -3.34 0.47
C THR A 81 -4.69 -2.78 1.19
N ASP A 82 -3.51 -2.87 0.59
CA ASP A 82 -2.30 -2.22 1.06
C ASP A 82 -2.22 -0.79 0.52
N VAL A 83 -2.24 0.20 1.39
CA VAL A 83 -2.18 1.62 1.02
C VAL A 83 -0.77 2.16 1.23
N TRP A 84 -0.25 2.82 0.21
CA TRP A 84 1.08 3.39 0.16
C TRP A 84 0.99 4.86 -0.20
N ILE A 85 1.59 5.74 0.60
CA ILE A 85 1.57 7.18 0.37
C ILE A 85 3.00 7.69 0.30
N LEU A 86 3.29 8.47 -0.75
CA LEU A 86 4.53 9.22 -0.92
C LEU A 86 4.23 10.71 -0.92
N GLY A 87 4.78 11.42 0.05
CA GLY A 87 4.74 12.87 0.14
C GLY A 87 6.06 13.48 -0.26
N ILE A 88 6.13 14.22 -1.37
CA ILE A 88 7.36 14.89 -1.82
C ILE A 88 7.27 16.40 -1.54
N THR A 89 8.34 16.99 -1.01
CA THR A 89 8.37 18.44 -0.69
C THR A 89 8.26 19.24 -1.98
N ASN A 90 7.36 20.24 -2.03
CA ASN A 90 7.11 21.07 -3.21
C ASN A 90 6.83 20.24 -4.48
N PHE A 91 6.08 19.15 -4.34
CA PHE A 91 5.70 18.31 -5.47
C PHE A 91 4.80 19.07 -6.44
N ASN A 92 5.16 19.08 -7.73
CA ASN A 92 4.38 19.71 -8.78
C ASN A 92 3.98 18.65 -9.82
N GLN A 93 2.72 18.23 -9.80
CA GLN A 93 2.24 17.19 -10.71
C GLN A 93 2.22 17.60 -12.19
N LYS A 94 2.11 18.91 -12.47
CA LYS A 94 2.12 19.44 -13.85
C LYS A 94 3.53 19.48 -14.43
N ASN A 95 4.54 19.46 -13.56
CA ASN A 95 5.95 19.53 -13.94
C ASN A 95 6.80 18.67 -12.98
N ILE A 96 6.72 17.35 -13.17
CA ILE A 96 7.46 16.38 -12.35
C ILE A 96 8.94 16.46 -12.72
N SER A 97 9.77 16.91 -11.77
CA SER A 97 11.22 17.03 -11.99
C SER A 97 11.91 15.67 -12.07
N GLU A 98 13.13 15.62 -12.61
CA GLU A 98 13.92 14.38 -12.64
C GLU A 98 14.20 13.83 -11.23
N ILE A 99 14.39 14.71 -10.25
CA ILE A 99 14.56 14.29 -8.85
C ILE A 99 13.27 13.66 -8.33
N ASP A 100 12.10 14.23 -8.65
CA ASP A 100 10.80 13.64 -8.28
C ASP A 100 10.62 12.26 -8.90
N LYS A 101 10.98 12.08 -10.18
CA LYS A 101 10.92 10.77 -10.86
C LYS A 101 11.79 9.74 -10.14
N LYS A 102 13.03 10.10 -9.78
CA LYS A 102 13.92 9.22 -9.01
C LYS A 102 13.34 8.83 -7.65
N ILE A 103 12.74 9.79 -6.93
CA ILE A 103 12.09 9.53 -5.65
C ILE A 103 10.90 8.57 -5.84
N ILE A 104 10.05 8.82 -6.84
CA ILE A 104 8.91 7.96 -7.17
C ILE A 104 9.38 6.56 -7.53
N ASP A 105 10.36 6.41 -8.42
CA ASP A 105 10.89 5.10 -8.82
C ASP A 105 11.43 4.32 -7.63
N LYS A 106 12.22 4.98 -6.77
CA LYS A 106 12.75 4.38 -5.55
C LYS A 106 11.63 3.92 -4.61
N PHE A 107 10.59 4.71 -4.46
CA PHE A 107 9.42 4.36 -3.66
C PHE A 107 8.67 3.16 -4.24
N LEU A 108 8.39 3.15 -5.55
CA LEU A 108 7.71 2.03 -6.20
C LEU A 108 8.52 0.74 -6.10
N GLN A 109 9.85 0.81 -6.27
CA GLN A 109 10.72 -0.35 -6.06
C GLN A 109 10.66 -0.91 -4.63
N GLN A 110 10.47 -0.05 -3.62
CA GLN A 110 10.27 -0.51 -2.23
C GLN A 110 8.98 -1.30 -2.08
N ILE A 111 7.90 -0.88 -2.74
CA ILE A 111 6.62 -1.59 -2.73
C ILE A 111 6.79 -2.98 -3.35
N ILE A 112 7.41 -3.06 -4.54
CA ILE A 112 7.67 -4.33 -5.24
C ILE A 112 8.48 -5.27 -4.35
N LYS A 113 9.56 -4.75 -3.75
CA LYS A 113 10.40 -5.52 -2.84
C LYS A 113 9.62 -6.02 -1.63
N TYR A 114 8.84 -5.16 -0.97
CA TYR A 114 8.03 -5.56 0.18
C TYR A 114 7.05 -6.68 -0.19
N ARG A 115 6.37 -6.58 -1.34
CA ARG A 115 5.41 -7.60 -1.77
C ARG A 115 6.08 -8.94 -2.05
N ALA A 116 7.23 -8.91 -2.72
CA ALA A 116 8.04 -10.10 -2.98
C ALA A 116 8.54 -10.74 -1.67
N ASP A 117 9.10 -9.95 -0.76
CA ASP A 117 9.62 -10.41 0.53
C ASP A 117 8.53 -11.04 1.42
N ASN A 118 7.26 -10.67 1.20
CA ASN A 118 6.10 -11.18 1.94
C ASN A 118 5.26 -12.21 1.17
N ASN A 119 5.75 -12.74 0.03
CA ASN A 119 5.04 -13.69 -0.82
C ASN A 119 3.61 -13.27 -1.19
N LEU A 120 3.36 -11.96 -1.32
CA LEU A 120 2.05 -11.46 -1.73
C LEU A 120 1.90 -11.71 -3.23
N PRO A 121 0.91 -12.50 -3.68
CA PRO A 121 0.76 -12.83 -5.07
C PRO A 121 0.55 -11.57 -5.88
N SER A 122 1.27 -11.58 -6.97
CA SER A 122 1.11 -10.65 -8.04
C SER A 122 -0.09 -11.23 -8.82
N MET A 123 -1.31 -10.69 -8.61
CA MET A 123 -2.57 -11.03 -9.33
C MET A 123 -2.39 -11.87 -10.62
N GLU A 124 -3.06 -13.01 -10.67
CA GLU A 124 -3.04 -13.96 -11.78
C GLU A 124 -3.56 -13.32 -13.07
N LEU A 125 -2.64 -12.90 -13.94
CA LEU A 125 -2.72 -12.62 -15.40
C LEU A 125 -1.85 -11.37 -15.70
N GLU A 126 -0.57 -11.60 -16.04
CA GLU A 126 0.52 -10.61 -16.23
C GLU A 126 1.02 -9.95 -14.93
N PRO A 127 2.34 -9.69 -14.77
CA PRO A 127 2.94 -9.30 -13.49
C PRO A 127 2.37 -7.95 -13.01
N PRO A 128 1.51 -7.93 -11.97
CA PRO A 128 0.71 -6.78 -11.57
C PRO A 128 1.40 -5.84 -10.57
N ASP A 129 2.65 -6.11 -10.21
CA ASP A 129 3.48 -5.19 -9.42
C ASP A 129 4.83 -4.98 -10.11
N THR A 130 4.82 -4.78 -11.43
CA THR A 130 5.99 -4.22 -12.10
C THR A 130 6.09 -2.72 -11.82
N LEU A 131 7.29 -2.18 -12.00
CA LEU A 131 7.49 -0.74 -11.93
C LEU A 131 6.56 -0.01 -12.91
N GLU A 132 6.34 -0.56 -14.11
CA GLU A 132 5.46 0.01 -15.12
C GLU A 132 3.99 0.04 -14.68
N THR A 133 3.48 -1.07 -14.13
CA THR A 133 2.11 -1.16 -13.62
C THR A 133 1.87 -0.17 -12.48
N LEU A 134 2.76 -0.14 -11.49
CA LEU A 134 2.64 0.81 -10.38
C LEU A 134 2.81 2.27 -10.85
N GLN A 135 3.67 2.51 -11.85
CA GLN A 135 3.79 3.84 -12.47
C GLN A 135 2.50 4.27 -13.15
N ARG A 136 1.79 3.36 -13.82
CA ARG A 136 0.52 3.65 -14.50
C ARG A 136 -0.61 3.86 -13.49
N ASP A 137 -0.70 3.00 -12.48
CA ASP A 137 -1.87 2.90 -11.60
C ASP A 137 -1.78 3.79 -10.36
N LYS A 138 -0.63 4.44 -10.12
CA LYS A 138 -0.48 5.44 -9.06
C LYS A 138 -1.46 6.59 -9.23
N ILE A 139 -1.98 7.06 -8.10
CA ILE A 139 -2.88 8.20 -8.02
C ILE A 139 -2.10 9.40 -7.51
N ILE A 140 -2.36 10.57 -8.10
CA ILE A 140 -1.84 11.84 -7.59
C ILE A 140 -3.01 12.63 -7.01
N ILE A 141 -2.84 13.13 -5.79
CA ILE A 141 -3.82 14.02 -5.16
C ILE A 141 -3.18 15.36 -4.77
N GLU A 142 -3.90 16.44 -5.03
CA GLU A 142 -3.50 17.81 -4.64
C GLU A 142 -4.27 18.32 -3.43
N LYS A 143 -5.48 17.79 -3.23
CA LYS A 143 -6.39 18.22 -2.17
C LYS A 143 -6.79 17.04 -1.30
N LYS A 144 -6.95 17.32 -0.02
CA LYS A 144 -7.31 16.30 0.97
C LYS A 144 -8.60 15.58 0.61
N GLU A 145 -9.60 16.28 0.08
CA GLU A 145 -10.91 15.71 -0.23
C GLU A 145 -10.85 14.68 -1.37
N GLU A 146 -9.79 14.72 -2.19
CA GLU A 146 -9.62 13.76 -3.29
C GLU A 146 -9.32 12.35 -2.79
N ILE A 147 -8.75 12.22 -1.57
CA ILE A 147 -8.55 10.90 -0.94
C ILE A 147 -9.88 10.15 -0.80
N CYS A 148 -10.98 10.88 -0.63
CA CYS A 148 -12.31 10.34 -0.42
C CYS A 148 -12.91 9.68 -1.67
N LYS A 149 -12.29 9.87 -2.85
CA LYS A 149 -12.63 9.12 -4.06
C LYS A 149 -12.15 7.66 -3.99
N TYR A 150 -11.10 7.42 -3.20
CA TYR A 150 -10.41 6.14 -3.11
C TYR A 150 -10.61 5.47 -1.75
N LEU A 151 -10.76 6.27 -0.69
CA LEU A 151 -11.01 5.85 0.68
C LEU A 151 -12.38 6.30 1.18
N MET A 152 -12.91 5.62 2.20
CA MET A 152 -14.20 5.97 2.79
C MET A 152 -14.06 7.12 3.79
N CYS A 153 -14.08 8.36 3.29
CA CYS A 153 -14.33 9.50 4.15
C CYS A 153 -15.80 9.48 4.55
N LYS A 154 -16.11 9.26 5.84
CA LYS A 154 -17.46 9.56 6.33
C LYS A 154 -17.75 11.03 6.01
N ASN A 155 -18.98 11.34 5.59
CA ASN A 155 -19.45 12.72 5.37
C ASN A 155 -19.25 13.54 6.65
N LYS A 156 -18.08 14.16 6.80
CA LYS A 156 -17.63 15.16 7.78
C LYS A 156 -16.09 15.27 7.68
N ILE A 157 -15.63 16.01 6.68
CA ILE A 157 -14.49 16.93 6.85
C ILE A 157 -15.12 18.29 7.11
#